data_AF-A0A974GY31-F1
#
_entry.id   AF-A0A974GY31-F1
#
_cell.length_a   1.000
_cell.length_b   1.000
_cell.length_c   1.000
_cell.angle_alpha   90.00
_cell.angle_beta   90.00
_cell.angle_gamma   90.00
#
_symmetry.space_group_name_H-M   'P 1'
#
loop_
_entity.id
_entity.type
_entity.pdbx_description
1 polymer ?
#
loop_
_entity_poly.entity_id
_entity_poly.type
_entity_poly.pdbx_seq_one_letter_code
_entity_poly.pdbx_strand_id
1 'polypeptide(L)'
;MLVCPCGSTIHVGNRSLPVSRHCLEQGHTSEELKFRVIQHVSPLKRGGDRVLALKRAEVKWIDRLGTLSPIGLNRDFDLHLFL
;
A
#
# COMPACT_ATOMS: atom_id res chain seq x y z
N MET A 1 6.43 1.16 1.13
CA MET A 1 7.79 1.19 0.56
C MET A 1 8.02 -0.17 -0.08
N LEU A 2 7.95 -0.28 -1.41
CA LEU A 2 8.28 -1.51 -2.12
C LEU A 2 9.80 -1.64 -2.10
N VAL A 3 10.33 -2.57 -1.31
CA VAL A 3 11.76 -2.87 -1.28
C VAL A 3 12.06 -3.81 -2.45
N CYS A 4 12.99 -3.43 -3.31
CA CYS A 4 13.76 -4.38 -4.10
C CYS A 4 15.18 -3.83 -4.27
N PRO A 5 16.21 -4.64 -3.99
CA PRO A 5 17.33 -4.67 -4.93
C PRO A 5 17.79 -6.07 -5.39
N CYS A 6 17.27 -7.20 -4.89
CA CYS A 6 17.77 -8.52 -5.31
C CYS A 6 16.77 -9.70 -5.28
N GLY A 7 15.47 -9.44 -5.15
CA GLY A 7 14.45 -10.49 -5.20
C GLY A 7 13.13 -9.96 -4.68
N SER A 8 12.05 -10.17 -5.44
CA SER A 8 10.71 -9.84 -4.93
C SER A 8 10.43 -10.67 -3.67
N THR A 9 9.69 -10.11 -2.72
CA THR A 9 9.29 -10.86 -1.50
C THR A 9 8.48 -12.12 -1.84
N ILE A 10 7.86 -12.14 -3.02
CA ILE A 10 7.17 -13.28 -3.62
C ILE A 10 8.17 -14.38 -3.96
N HIS A 11 9.27 -14.06 -4.65
CA HIS A 11 10.30 -15.04 -5.06
C HIS A 11 10.96 -15.76 -3.89
N VAL A 12 11.11 -15.08 -2.74
CA VAL A 12 11.65 -15.68 -1.51
C VAL A 12 10.59 -16.38 -0.65
N GLY A 13 9.35 -16.54 -1.13
CA GLY A 13 8.30 -17.26 -0.43
C GLY A 13 7.77 -16.56 0.82
N ASN A 14 7.91 -15.24 0.93
CA ASN A 14 7.53 -14.52 2.15
C ASN A 14 5.99 -14.40 2.27
N ARG A 15 5.40 -15.04 3.29
CA ARG A 15 3.95 -14.95 3.59
C ARG A 15 3.58 -13.93 4.67
N SER A 16 4.56 -13.19 5.19
CA SER A 16 4.34 -12.17 6.23
C SER A 16 3.75 -10.87 5.67
N LEU A 17 3.90 -10.58 4.38
CA LEU A 17 3.33 -9.39 3.73
C LEU A 17 2.04 -9.75 2.98
N PRO A 18 0.96 -8.94 3.06
CA PRO A 18 -0.32 -9.26 2.43
C PRO A 18 -0.23 -9.53 0.93
N VAL A 19 0.46 -8.65 0.19
CA VAL A 19 0.64 -8.78 -1.27
C VAL A 19 1.40 -10.05 -1.61
N SER A 20 2.52 -10.31 -0.93
CA SER A 20 3.35 -11.49 -1.19
C SER A 20 2.60 -12.79 -0.85
N ARG A 21 1.88 -12.82 0.28
CA ARG A 21 1.02 -13.95 0.65
C ARG A 21 -0.03 -14.22 -0.41
N HIS A 22 -0.77 -13.19 -0.83
CA HIS A 22 -1.81 -13.32 -1.84
C HIS A 22 -1.24 -13.86 -3.15
N CYS A 23 -0.10 -13.32 -3.61
CA CYS A 23 0.54 -13.82 -4.82
C CYS A 23 0.90 -15.30 -4.70
N LEU A 24 1.49 -15.73 -3.58
CA LEU A 24 1.84 -17.13 -3.35
C LEU A 24 0.62 -18.06 -3.26
N GLU A 25 -0.47 -17.60 -2.65
CA GLU A 25 -1.70 -18.39 -2.47
C GLU A 25 -2.52 -18.50 -3.77
N GLN A 26 -2.47 -17.49 -4.63
CA GLN A 26 -3.20 -17.46 -5.91
C GLN A 26 -2.32 -17.85 -7.12
N GLY A 27 -1.04 -18.12 -6.91
CA GLY A 27 -0.10 -18.46 -7.97
C GLY A 27 0.32 -17.28 -8.86
N HIS A 28 0.14 -16.05 -8.38
CA HIS A 28 0.59 -14.85 -9.10
C HIS A 28 2.09 -14.63 -9.00
N THR A 29 2.66 -14.01 -10.03
CA THR A 29 4.08 -13.63 -10.06
C THR A 29 4.27 -12.12 -9.84
N SER A 30 5.50 -11.72 -9.56
CA SER A 30 5.82 -10.29 -9.44
C SER A 30 5.64 -9.50 -10.74
N GLU A 31 5.62 -10.16 -11.89
CA GLU A 31 5.46 -9.53 -13.20
C GLU A 31 4.01 -9.10 -13.45
N GLU A 32 3.05 -9.74 -12.79
CA GLU A 32 1.63 -9.42 -12.89
C GLU A 32 1.25 -8.21 -12.03
N LEU A 33 2.10 -7.83 -11.07
CA LEU A 33 1.89 -6.66 -10.24
C LEU A 33 2.09 -5.37 -11.04
N LYS A 34 1.01 -4.61 -11.16
CA LYS A 34 1.01 -3.28 -11.79
C LYS A 34 0.76 -2.23 -10.73
N PHE A 35 1.42 -1.08 -10.86
CA PHE A 35 1.16 0.09 -10.03
C PHE A 35 0.63 1.24 -10.88
N ARG A 36 -0.21 2.07 -10.27
CA ARG A 36 -0.69 3.32 -10.86
C ARG A 36 -0.70 4.41 -9.81
N VAL A 37 -0.36 5.63 -10.20
CA VAL A 37 -0.49 6.80 -9.33
C VAL A 37 -1.97 7.15 -9.20
N ILE A 38 -2.48 7.13 -7.96
CA ILE A 38 -3.88 7.50 -7.67
C ILE A 38 -4.01 9.01 -7.38
N GLN A 39 -3.04 9.59 -6.69
CA GLN A 39 -3.02 11.01 -6.37
C GLN A 39 -1.60 11.53 -6.22
N HIS A 40 -1.32 12.70 -6.80
CA HIS A 40 -0.15 13.49 -6.44
C HIS A 40 -0.53 14.46 -5.32
N VAL A 41 0.03 14.28 -4.12
CA VAL A 41 -0.12 15.24 -3.01
C VAL A 41 0.98 16.29 -3.18
N SER A 42 0.65 17.57 -3.32
CA SER A 42 1.68 18.61 -3.46
C SER A 42 2.49 18.80 -2.17
N PRO A 43 3.80 19.13 -2.26
CA PRO A 43 4.59 19.51 -1.09
C PRO A 43 3.95 20.67 -0.33
N LEU A 44 4.02 20.63 1.01
CA LEU A 44 3.47 21.68 1.86
C LEU A 44 4.37 22.92 1.79
N LYS A 45 3.79 24.10 1.58
CA LYS A 45 4.54 25.35 1.30
C LYS A 45 5.38 25.86 2.47
N ARG A 46 5.07 25.50 3.73
CA ARG A 46 5.75 26.00 4.94
C ARG A 46 5.76 24.94 6.04
N GLY A 47 6.88 24.24 6.24
CA GLY A 47 7.17 23.42 7.43
C GLY A 47 6.15 22.34 7.82
N GLY A 48 5.14 22.06 7.00
CA GLY A 48 4.05 21.16 7.36
C GLY A 48 4.49 19.70 7.32
N ASP A 49 3.78 18.87 8.09
CA ASP A 49 4.06 17.44 8.15
C ASP A 49 3.62 16.72 6.86
N ARG A 50 4.60 16.52 5.97
CA ARG A 50 4.42 15.82 4.71
C ARG A 50 4.02 14.37 4.92
N VAL A 51 4.53 13.71 5.96
CA VAL A 51 4.21 12.31 6.26
C VAL A 51 2.76 12.20 6.69
N LEU A 52 2.29 13.10 7.55
CA LEU A 52 0.88 13.16 7.94
C LEU A 52 -0.04 13.40 6.73
N ALA A 53 0.31 14.33 5.83
CA ALA A 53 -0.47 14.58 4.62
C ALA A 53 -0.57 13.35 3.70
N LEU A 54 0.53 12.60 3.57
CA LEU A 54 0.54 11.35 2.79
C LEU A 54 -0.28 10.25 3.47
N LYS A 55 -0.15 10.08 4.78
CA LYS A 55 -0.94 9.13 5.58
C LYS A 55 -2.44 9.41 5.46
N ARG A 56 -2.86 10.68 5.58
CA ARG A 56 -4.27 11.07 5.38
C ARG A 56 -4.77 10.76 3.98
N ALA A 57 -3.95 11.00 2.96
CA ALA A 57 -4.30 10.67 1.58
C ALA A 57 -4.41 9.14 1.38
N GLU A 58 -3.49 8.36 1.94
CA GLU A 58 -3.51 6.89 1.92
C GLU A 58 -4.81 6.35 2.53
N VAL A 59 -5.14 6.74 3.76
CA VAL A 59 -6.37 6.30 4.45
C VAL A 59 -7.62 6.65 3.66
N LYS A 60 -7.71 7.88 3.14
CA LYS A 60 -8.83 8.31 2.30
C LYS A 60 -9.01 7.40 1.07
N TRP A 61 -7.92 6.97 0.42
CA TRP A 61 -8.02 6.10 -0.74
C TRP A 61 -8.27 4.63 -0.38
N ILE A 62 -7.76 4.15 0.75
CA ILE A 62 -8.07 2.79 1.22
C ILE A 62 -9.58 2.64 1.47
N ASP A 63 -10.16 3.61 2.18
CA ASP A 63 -11.60 3.68 2.46
C ASP A 63 -12.43 3.83 1.18
N ARG A 64 -12.11 4.85 0.35
CA ARG A 64 -12.86 5.12 -0.88
C ARG A 64 -12.85 3.97 -1.88
N LEU A 65 -11.76 3.22 -1.98
CA LEU A 65 -11.64 2.07 -2.89
C LEU A 65 -12.12 0.76 -2.24
N GLY A 66 -12.44 0.74 -0.94
CA GLY A 66 -12.87 -0.46 -0.24
C GLY A 66 -11.79 -1.56 -0.22
N THR A 67 -10.52 -1.18 -0.04
CA THR A 67 -9.38 -2.12 -0.21
C THR A 67 -8.91 -2.79 1.08
N LEU A 68 -9.70 -2.71 2.16
CA LEU A 68 -9.47 -3.46 3.39
C LEU A 68 -9.72 -4.95 3.19
N SER A 69 -8.95 -5.79 3.88
CA SER A 69 -9.18 -7.23 3.97
C SER A 69 -10.56 -7.53 4.60
N PRO A 70 -11.30 -8.53 4.12
CA PRO A 70 -10.92 -9.56 3.13
C PRO A 70 -11.11 -9.15 1.66
N ILE A 71 -11.74 -8.01 1.38
CA ILE A 71 -12.07 -7.59 0.00
C ILE A 71 -10.82 -7.13 -0.75
N GLY A 72 -9.90 -6.44 -0.06
CA GLY A 72 -8.59 -6.05 -0.57
C GLY A 72 -7.43 -6.55 0.29
N LEU A 73 -6.25 -5.97 0.07
CA LEU A 73 -4.99 -6.43 0.66
C LEU A 73 -4.46 -5.53 1.79
N ASN A 74 -5.12 -4.39 2.08
CA ASN A 74 -4.78 -3.56 3.24
C ASN A 74 -5.33 -4.20 4.52
N ARG A 75 -4.50 -4.34 5.55
CA ARG A 75 -4.93 -4.96 6.82
C ARG A 75 -5.83 -4.05 7.63
N ASP A 76 -5.38 -2.82 7.80
CA ASP A 76 -6.00 -1.78 8.61
C ASP A 76 -5.50 -0.42 8.11
N PHE A 77 -6.05 0.63 8.72
CA PHE A 77 -5.51 1.97 8.70
C PHE A 77 -5.88 2.69 9.99
N ASP A 78 -5.15 3.76 10.31
CA ASP A 78 -5.41 4.56 11.50
C ASP A 78 -6.57 5.55 11.26
N LEU A 79 -7.68 5.33 11.96
CA LEU A 79 -8.88 6.17 11.90
C LEU A 79 -8.63 7.60 12.42
N HIS A 80 -7.64 7.82 13.30
CA HIS A 80 -7.31 9.16 13.77
C HIS A 80 -6.83 10.09 12.65
N LEU A 81 -6.44 9.54 11.51
CA LEU A 81 -6.04 10.31 10.34
C LEU A 81 -7.23 10.94 9.60
N PHE A 82 -8.48 10.56 9.90
CA PHE A 82 -9.67 11.26 9.40
C PHE A 82 -9.99 12.54 10.18
N LEU A 83 -9.51 12.65 11.42
CA LEU A 83 -9.73 13.77 12.33
C LEU A 83 -8.66 14.85 12.11
#